data_AF-A0A523ANJ9-F1
#
_entry.id   AF-A0A523ANJ9-F1
#
_cell.length_a   1.000
_cell.length_b   1.000
_cell.length_c   1.000
_cell.angle_alpha   90.00
_cell.angle_beta   90.00
_cell.angle_gamma   90.00
#
_symmetry.space_group_name_H-M   'P 1'
#
loop_
_entity.id
_entity.type
_entity.pdbx_description
1 polymer ?
#
loop_
_entity_poly.entity_id
_entity_poly.type
_entity_poly.pdbx_seq_one_letter_code
_entity_poly.pdbx_strand_id
1 'polypeptide(L)'
;MGKGSVLRGVLKGIENGFFVREISDTSAKYQKEYEEGNRVVVGVNRFRIEERLRIPLLRIDPEIQKRQIERLRKVKSERDSLAVMENLKWIKNCAESGENLMPAIFEAVKSYATIGEIMGVLKQVYGTYRKPIII
;
A
#
# COMPACT_ATOMS: atom_id res chain seq x y z
N MET A 1 -16.29 5.50 -25.55
CA MET A 1 -15.23 4.59 -25.09
C MET A 1 -14.84 3.70 -26.28
N GLY A 2 -14.07 4.21 -27.25
CA GLY A 2 -12.61 4.10 -27.27
C GLY A 2 -12.21 2.84 -28.07
N LYS A 3 -11.59 2.99 -29.25
CA LYS A 3 -11.23 1.91 -30.19
C LYS A 3 -10.09 0.99 -29.70
N GLY A 4 -10.00 0.70 -28.40
CA GLY A 4 -8.91 -0.06 -27.77
C GLY A 4 -9.36 -0.96 -26.62
N SER A 5 -8.47 -1.83 -26.13
CA SER A 5 -8.75 -2.76 -25.03
C SER A 5 -9.14 -2.05 -23.73
N VAL A 6 -10.03 -2.66 -22.93
CA VAL A 6 -10.45 -2.21 -21.59
C VAL A 6 -9.24 -1.87 -20.72
N LEU A 7 -8.17 -2.67 -20.79
CA LEU A 7 -6.91 -2.44 -20.06
C LEU A 7 -6.33 -1.04 -20.37
N ARG A 8 -6.25 -0.68 -21.65
CA ARG A 8 -5.70 0.63 -22.07
C ARG A 8 -6.62 1.78 -21.62
N GLY A 9 -7.92 1.56 -21.65
CA GLY A 9 -8.90 2.53 -21.15
C GLY A 9 -8.73 2.79 -19.65
N VAL A 10 -8.58 1.73 -18.86
CA VAL A 10 -8.39 1.82 -17.40
C VAL A 10 -7.06 2.49 -17.07
N LEU A 11 -5.95 2.10 -17.70
CA LEU A 11 -4.65 2.74 -17.46
C LEU A 11 -4.70 4.24 -17.73
N LYS A 12 -5.28 4.64 -18.87
CA LYS A 12 -5.46 6.05 -19.21
C LYS A 12 -6.37 6.78 -18.20
N GLY A 13 -7.40 6.10 -17.70
CA GLY A 13 -8.30 6.61 -16.66
C GLY A 13 -7.62 6.81 -15.30
N ILE A 14 -6.59 6.02 -14.99
CA ILE A 14 -5.75 6.22 -13.81
C ILE A 14 -4.83 7.42 -14.03
N GLU A 15 -4.15 7.47 -15.19
CA GLU A 15 -3.20 8.54 -15.52
C GLU A 15 -3.84 9.92 -15.55
N ASN A 16 -5.05 10.05 -16.10
CA ASN A 16 -5.78 11.32 -16.16
C ASN A 16 -6.65 11.60 -14.91
N GLY A 17 -6.63 10.70 -13.91
CA GLY A 17 -7.33 10.87 -12.65
C GLY A 17 -8.84 10.78 -12.70
N PHE A 18 -9.41 10.26 -13.78
CA PHE A 18 -10.85 10.08 -13.93
C PHE A 18 -11.47 9.40 -12.71
N PHE A 19 -10.92 8.25 -12.28
CA PHE A 19 -11.46 7.52 -11.13
C PHE A 19 -11.38 8.29 -9.82
N VAL A 20 -10.27 9.01 -9.60
CA VAL A 20 -10.09 9.82 -8.38
C VAL A 20 -11.13 10.95 -8.34
N ARG A 21 -11.36 11.59 -9.49
CA ARG A 21 -12.34 12.66 -9.63
C ARG A 21 -13.77 12.16 -9.40
N GLU A 22 -14.17 11.09 -10.07
CA GLU A 22 -15.50 10.50 -9.91
C GLU A 22 -15.79 10.07 -8.47
N ILE A 23 -14.80 9.46 -7.79
CA ILE A 23 -14.90 9.10 -6.38
C ILE A 23 -15.05 10.36 -5.51
N SER A 24 -14.25 11.39 -5.77
CA SER A 24 -14.28 12.65 -5.02
C SER A 24 -15.60 13.39 -5.20
N ASP A 25 -16.08 13.55 -6.43
CA ASP A 25 -17.31 14.25 -6.76
C ASP A 25 -18.53 13.53 -6.17
N THR A 26 -18.55 12.20 -6.26
CA THR A 26 -19.60 11.38 -5.64
C THR A 26 -19.56 11.48 -4.12
N SER A 27 -18.37 11.49 -3.52
CA SER A 27 -18.20 11.64 -2.07
C SER A 27 -18.65 13.02 -1.59
N ALA A 28 -18.32 14.08 -2.33
CA ALA A 28 -18.74 15.45 -2.04
C ALA A 28 -20.27 15.59 -2.15
N LYS A 29 -20.87 15.01 -3.20
CA LYS A 29 -22.33 14.96 -3.34
C LYS A 29 -22.98 14.21 -2.18
N TYR A 30 -22.47 13.04 -1.83
CA TYR A 30 -22.97 12.26 -0.69
C TYR A 30 -22.90 13.06 0.61
N GLN A 31 -21.77 13.74 0.85
CA GLN A 31 -21.58 14.57 2.03
C GLN A 31 -22.59 15.72 2.09
N LYS A 32 -22.82 16.39 0.96
CA LYS A 32 -23.82 17.47 0.86
C LYS A 32 -25.24 16.94 1.11
N GLU A 33 -25.63 15.82 0.52
CA GLU A 33 -26.94 15.19 0.77
C GLU A 33 -27.12 14.82 2.26
N TYR A 34 -26.05 14.34 2.91
CA TYR A 34 -26.03 14.01 4.33
C TYR A 34 -26.21 15.25 5.21
N GLU A 35 -25.54 16.35 4.89
CA GLU A 35 -25.61 17.63 5.61
C GLU A 35 -26.96 18.33 5.45
N GLU A 36 -27.51 18.33 4.23
CA GLU A 36 -28.85 18.86 3.94
C GLU A 36 -29.97 17.99 4.54
N GLY A 37 -29.65 16.79 5.03
CA GLY A 37 -30.60 15.84 5.60
C GLY A 37 -31.44 15.10 4.54
N ASN A 38 -31.12 15.27 3.26
CA ASN A 38 -31.68 14.54 2.12
C ASN A 38 -31.30 13.05 2.16
N ARG A 39 -30.18 12.72 2.82
CA ARG A 39 -29.75 11.35 3.08
C ARG A 39 -29.69 11.07 4.57
N VAL A 40 -30.57 10.18 5.02
CA VAL A 40 -30.72 9.84 6.45
C VAL A 40 -29.81 8.67 6.83
N VAL A 41 -29.00 8.88 7.87
CA VAL A 41 -28.19 7.86 8.54
C VAL A 41 -28.66 7.77 9.99
N VAL A 42 -29.39 6.70 10.30
CA VAL A 42 -30.01 6.46 11.61
C VAL A 42 -28.94 6.36 12.69
N GLY A 43 -29.15 7.05 13.81
CA GLY A 43 -28.20 7.11 14.92
C GLY A 43 -27.05 8.09 14.69
N VAL A 44 -26.90 8.63 13.47
CA VAL A 44 -25.81 9.56 13.11
C VAL A 44 -26.29 10.95 12.75
N ASN A 45 -27.32 11.17 11.91
CA ASN A 45 -27.88 12.52 11.65
C ASN A 45 -29.37 12.66 11.98
N ARG A 46 -30.12 11.56 12.02
CA ARG A 46 -31.50 11.48 12.51
C ARG A 46 -31.61 10.33 13.51
N PHE A 47 -32.59 10.41 14.40
CA PHE A 47 -32.87 9.37 15.40
C PHE A 47 -31.65 9.06 16.28
N ARG A 48 -30.94 10.10 16.73
CA ARG A 48 -29.81 9.97 17.66
C ARG A 48 -30.33 9.62 19.06
N ILE A 49 -29.65 8.71 19.73
CA ILE A 49 -29.84 8.44 21.17
C ILE A 49 -28.75 9.18 21.96
N GLU A 50 -29.08 9.67 23.15
CA GLU A 50 -28.11 10.36 24.03
C GLU A 50 -27.22 9.39 24.81
N GLU A 51 -27.50 8.09 24.72
CA GLU A 51 -26.76 7.05 25.40
C GLU A 51 -25.33 6.92 24.83
N ARG A 52 -24.35 7.27 25.65
CA ARG A 52 -22.93 7.12 25.30
C ARG A 52 -22.46 5.70 25.63
N LEU A 53 -22.44 4.84 24.63
CA LEU A 53 -21.79 3.54 24.72
C LEU A 53 -20.28 3.72 24.92
N ARG A 54 -19.74 3.16 26.01
CA ARG A 54 -18.29 3.06 26.22
C ARG A 54 -17.79 1.80 25.53
N ILE A 55 -17.41 1.93 24.26
CA ILE A 55 -16.78 0.83 23.52
C ILE A 55 -15.27 0.91 23.76
N PRO A 56 -14.65 -0.12 24.36
CA PRO A 56 -13.20 -0.15 24.51
C PRO A 56 -12.56 -0.23 23.12
N LEU A 57 -11.70 0.72 22.81
CA LEU A 57 -10.94 0.73 21.55
C LEU A 57 -9.65 -0.07 21.70
N LEU A 58 -9.29 -0.82 20.67
CA LEU A 58 -7.97 -1.43 20.57
C LEU A 58 -6.91 -0.32 20.53
N ARG A 59 -6.00 -0.33 21.51
CA ARG A 59 -4.82 0.54 21.51
C ARG A 59 -3.59 -0.30 21.20
N ILE A 60 -2.84 0.11 20.19
CA ILE A 60 -1.58 -0.55 19.83
C ILE A 60 -0.48 -0.09 20.78
N ASP A 61 0.23 -1.04 21.35
CA ASP A 61 1.33 -0.79 22.28
C ASP A 61 2.56 -0.25 21.52
N PRO A 62 3.09 0.95 21.88
CA PRO A 62 4.30 1.49 21.24
C PRO A 62 5.55 0.61 21.42
N GLU A 63 5.60 -0.26 22.44
CA GLU A 63 6.71 -1.19 22.65
C GLU A 63 6.84 -2.24 21.53
N ILE A 64 5.80 -2.43 20.71
CA ILE A 64 5.85 -3.32 19.54
C ILE A 64 6.95 -2.85 18.56
N GLN A 65 7.13 -1.55 18.39
CA GLN A 65 8.17 -1.01 17.50
C GLN A 65 9.57 -1.39 17.99
N LYS A 66 9.83 -1.25 19.30
CA LYS A 66 11.13 -1.58 19.88
C LYS A 66 11.45 -3.07 19.71
N ARG A 67 10.48 -3.93 20.04
CA ARG A 67 10.58 -5.39 19.85
C ARG A 67 10.87 -5.76 18.39
N GLN A 68 10.23 -5.09 17.44
CA GLN A 68 10.48 -5.35 16.02
C GLN A 68 11.88 -4.91 15.55
N ILE A 69 12.38 -3.77 16.05
CA ILE A 69 13.75 -3.30 15.75
C ILE A 69 14.78 -4.28 16.31
N GLU A 70 14.60 -4.76 17.54
CA GLU A 70 15.49 -5.74 18.16
C GLU A 70 15.51 -7.06 17.39
N ARG A 71 14.34 -7.59 17.04
CA ARG A 71 14.22 -8.80 16.20
C ARG A 71 14.92 -8.61 14.84
N LEU A 72 14.73 -7.46 14.21
CA LEU A 72 15.38 -7.14 12.93
C LEU A 72 16.90 -7.11 13.07
N ARG A 73 17.43 -6.48 14.11
CA ARG A 73 18.88 -6.44 14.39
C ARG A 73 19.44 -7.84 14.58
N LYS A 74 18.76 -8.67 15.39
CA LYS A 74 19.16 -10.07 15.64
C LYS A 74 19.22 -10.88 14.35
N VAL A 75 18.17 -10.82 13.53
CA VAL A 75 18.13 -11.51 12.22
C VAL A 75 19.29 -11.05 11.33
N LYS A 76 19.58 -9.75 11.30
CA LYS A 76 20.68 -9.22 10.49
C LYS A 76 22.07 -9.62 10.99
N SER A 77 22.25 -9.81 12.31
CA SER A 77 23.53 -10.25 12.87
C SER A 77 23.78 -11.75 12.72
N GLU A 78 22.73 -12.56 12.65
CA GLU A 78 22.83 -14.03 12.64
C GLU A 78 22.80 -14.63 11.23
N ARG A 79 22.23 -13.92 10.25
CA ARG A 79 22.09 -14.44 8.88
C ARG A 79 23.41 -14.49 8.11
N ASP A 80 23.46 -15.34 7.10
CA ASP A 80 24.51 -15.32 6.09
C ASP A 80 24.40 -14.06 5.21
N SER A 81 25.26 -13.10 5.49
CA SER A 81 25.24 -11.80 4.81
C SER A 81 25.74 -11.87 3.37
N LEU A 82 26.59 -12.84 3.02
CA LEU A 82 27.05 -13.04 1.65
C LEU A 82 25.92 -13.62 0.80
N ALA A 83 25.24 -14.67 1.29
CA ALA A 83 24.08 -15.25 0.62
C ALA A 83 22.97 -14.21 0.39
N VAL A 84 22.69 -13.35 1.38
CA VAL A 84 21.73 -12.24 1.19
C VAL A 84 22.17 -11.30 0.08
N MET A 85 23.44 -10.90 0.07
CA MET A 85 23.96 -9.97 -0.94
C MET A 85 23.85 -10.54 -2.36
N GLU A 86 24.20 -11.82 -2.52
CA GLU A 86 24.10 -12.52 -3.79
C GLU A 86 22.65 -12.65 -4.28
N ASN A 87 21.74 -13.05 -3.39
CA ASN A 87 20.32 -13.17 -3.73
C ASN A 87 19.68 -11.82 -4.06
N LEU A 88 20.04 -10.75 -3.34
CA LEU A 88 19.59 -9.40 -3.66
C LEU A 88 20.12 -8.92 -5.03
N LYS A 89 21.36 -9.29 -5.37
CA LYS A 89 21.93 -9.02 -6.70
C LYS A 89 21.19 -9.80 -7.79
N TRP A 90 20.83 -11.06 -7.52
CA TRP A 90 20.04 -11.86 -8.45
C TRP A 90 18.65 -11.23 -8.70
N ILE A 91 17.97 -10.76 -7.65
CA ILE A 91 16.71 -10.01 -7.79
C ILE A 91 16.90 -8.79 -8.70
N LYS A 92 17.99 -8.03 -8.50
CA LYS A 92 18.30 -6.87 -9.34
C LYS A 92 18.45 -7.25 -10.81
N ASN A 93 19.21 -8.30 -11.09
CA ASN A 93 19.44 -8.76 -12.46
C ASN A 93 18.14 -9.20 -13.13
N CYS A 94 17.29 -9.98 -12.44
CA CYS A 94 15.99 -10.37 -12.98
C CYS A 94 15.07 -9.15 -13.22
N ALA A 95 15.14 -8.14 -12.35
CA ALA A 95 14.37 -6.91 -12.50
C ALA A 95 14.80 -6.09 -13.72
N GLU A 96 16.11 -6.04 -14.00
CA GLU A 96 16.69 -5.35 -15.15
C GLU A 96 16.47 -6.12 -16.46
N SER A 97 16.50 -7.46 -16.43
CA SER A 97 16.29 -8.31 -17.61
C SER A 97 14.82 -8.56 -17.94
N GLY A 98 13.90 -8.25 -17.03
CA GLY A 98 12.47 -8.52 -17.19
C GLY A 98 12.07 -9.98 -16.97
N GLU A 99 12.94 -10.77 -16.34
CA GLU A 99 12.67 -12.16 -15.96
C GLU A 99 11.71 -12.26 -14.76
N ASN A 100 11.22 -13.48 -14.50
CA ASN A 100 10.37 -13.73 -13.35
C ASN A 100 11.14 -13.52 -12.04
N LEU A 101 10.70 -12.57 -11.22
CA LEU A 101 11.31 -12.21 -9.93
C LEU A 101 11.06 -13.24 -8.82
N MET A 102 10.00 -14.04 -8.92
CA MET A 102 9.54 -14.88 -7.80
C MET A 102 10.58 -15.89 -7.30
N PRO A 103 11.31 -16.62 -8.18
CA PRO A 103 12.37 -17.52 -7.72
C PRO A 103 13.47 -16.79 -6.94
N ALA A 104 13.93 -15.63 -7.43
CA ALA A 104 14.98 -14.86 -6.77
C ALA A 104 14.51 -14.27 -5.43
N ILE A 105 13.25 -13.80 -5.34
CA ILE A 105 12.64 -13.33 -4.10
C ILE A 105 12.58 -14.46 -3.06
N PHE A 106 12.22 -15.68 -3.48
CA PHE A 106 12.11 -16.81 -2.58
C PHE A 106 13.46 -17.17 -1.92
N GLU A 107 14.54 -17.21 -2.70
CA GLU A 107 15.88 -17.48 -2.17
C GLU A 107 16.41 -16.32 -1.30
N ALA A 108 16.09 -15.07 -1.64
CA ALA A 108 16.38 -13.93 -0.77
C ALA A 108 15.67 -14.05 0.59
N VAL A 109 14.39 -14.43 0.62
CA VAL A 109 13.66 -14.60 1.88
C VAL A 109 14.21 -15.77 2.70
N LYS A 110 14.57 -16.89 2.06
CA LYS A 110 15.22 -18.03 2.75
C LYS A 110 16.55 -17.66 3.39
N SER A 111 17.32 -16.78 2.75
CA SER A 111 18.57 -16.25 3.31
C SER A 111 18.34 -15.13 4.33
N TYR A 112 17.08 -14.86 4.73
CA TYR A 112 16.69 -13.81 5.67
C TYR A 112 16.97 -12.38 5.17
N ALA A 113 16.86 -12.15 3.86
CA ALA A 113 16.70 -10.81 3.32
C ALA A 113 15.37 -10.21 3.80
N THR A 114 15.41 -8.92 4.16
CA THR A 114 14.24 -8.23 4.70
C THR A 114 13.40 -7.65 3.56
N ILE A 115 12.11 -7.42 3.82
CA ILE A 115 11.23 -6.76 2.84
C ILE A 115 11.78 -5.39 2.42
N GLY A 116 12.40 -4.66 3.35
CA GLY A 116 13.01 -3.36 3.05
C GLY A 116 14.20 -3.45 2.11
N GLU A 117 15.03 -4.48 2.24
CA GLU A 117 16.18 -4.71 1.35
C GLU A 117 15.73 -5.12 -0.06
N ILE A 118 14.77 -6.06 -0.15
CA ILE A 118 14.19 -6.51 -1.42
C ILE A 118 13.54 -5.31 -2.14
N MET A 119 12.69 -4.56 -1.45
CA MET A 119 12.06 -3.36 -2.02
C MET A 119 13.09 -2.28 -2.35
N GLY A 120 14.17 -2.18 -1.59
CA GLY A 120 15.28 -1.27 -1.86
C GLY A 120 15.94 -1.56 -3.21
N VAL A 121 16.21 -2.83 -3.52
CA VAL A 121 16.73 -3.25 -4.82
C VAL A 121 15.75 -2.94 -5.95
N LEU A 122 14.48 -3.32 -5.80
CA LEU A 122 13.47 -3.08 -6.85
C LEU A 122 13.26 -1.58 -7.13
N LYS A 123 13.35 -0.73 -6.10
CA LYS A 123 13.30 0.73 -6.26
C LYS A 123 14.47 1.30 -7.02
N GLN A 124 15.66 0.68 -6.98
CA GLN A 124 16.79 1.14 -7.78
C GLN A 124 16.54 0.94 -9.29
N VAL A 125 15.78 -0.10 -9.65
CA VAL A 125 15.48 -0.43 -11.05
C VAL A 125 14.22 0.30 -11.54
N TYR A 126 13.14 0.27 -10.76
CA TYR A 126 11.84 0.81 -11.18
C TYR A 126 11.51 2.20 -10.64
N GLY A 127 12.32 2.71 -9.71
CA GLY A 127 12.02 3.97 -9.01
C GLY A 127 10.86 3.85 -8.03
N THR A 128 10.16 4.96 -7.81
CA THR A 128 8.97 5.02 -6.95
C THR A 128 7.84 5.69 -7.69
N TYR A 129 6.65 5.09 -7.64
CA TYR A 129 5.46 5.72 -8.19
C TYR A 129 5.12 6.97 -7.38
N ARG A 130 4.87 8.08 -8.08
CA ARG A 130 4.30 9.30 -7.52
C ARG A 130 2.99 9.57 -8.21
N LYS A 131 1.93 9.72 -7.43
CA LYS A 131 0.63 10.13 -7.96
C LYS A 131 0.79 11.51 -8.62
N PRO A 132 0.44 11.67 -9.91
CA PRO A 132 0.41 13.00 -10.51
C PRO A 132 -0.58 13.88 -9.73
N ILE A 133 -0.19 15.13 -9.46
CA ILE A 133 -1.10 16.12 -8.86
C ILE A 133 -2.06 16.52 -9.98
N ILE A 134 -3.29 16.06 -9.87
CA ILE A 134 -4.35 16.36 -10.85
C ILE A 134 -5.16 17.47 -10.21
N ILE A 135 -4.91 18.70 -10.67
CA ILE A 135 -5.70 19.90 -10.35
C ILE A 135 -7.02 19.83 -11.12
#